data_AF-A0A523DMK7-F1
#
_entry.id   AF-A0A523DMK7-F1
#
_cell.length_a   1.000
_cell.length_b   1.000
_cell.length_c   1.000
_cell.angle_alpha   90.00
_cell.angle_beta   90.00
_cell.angle_gamma   90.00
#
_symmetry.space_group_name_H-M   'P 1'
#
loop_
_entity.id
_entity.type
_entity.pdbx_description
1 polymer ?
#
loop_
_entity_poly.entity_id
_entity_poly.type
_entity_poly.pdbx_seq_one_letter_code
_entity_poly.pdbx_strand_id
1 'polypeptide(L)'
;MIGYERKLLERQAKLRSRAAEERERMSHAVAPLQPYVTLTGRALRLGRAVSSHPEWVFLGAAAVAIFKPRMALRAGGRLWAVWRTLRSTRRYLRAFWRWTR
;
A
#
# COMPACT_ATOMS: atom_id res chain seq x y z
N MET A 1 46.34 -21.27 -5.30
CA MET A 1 45.30 -20.35 -4.79
C MET A 1 44.44 -19.72 -5.90
N ILE A 2 45.02 -19.39 -7.07
CA ILE A 2 44.36 -18.69 -8.21
C ILE A 2 43.15 -19.44 -8.82
N GLY A 3 43.13 -20.78 -8.78
CA GLY A 3 42.01 -21.58 -9.35
C GLY A 3 40.71 -21.53 -8.53
N TYR A 4 40.78 -21.18 -7.24
CA TYR A 4 39.61 -21.15 -6.37
C TYR A 4 38.77 -19.89 -6.61
N GLU A 5 39.43 -18.75 -6.85
CA GLU A 5 38.77 -17.48 -7.16
C GLU A 5 38.01 -17.52 -8.49
N ARG A 6 38.57 -18.16 -9.52
CA ARG A 6 37.87 -18.33 -10.81
C ARG A 6 36.57 -19.14 -10.66
N LYS A 7 36.61 -20.25 -9.92
CA LYS A 7 35.41 -21.07 -9.64
C LYS A 7 34.36 -20.31 -8.84
N LEU A 8 34.80 -19.41 -7.94
CA LEU A 8 33.90 -18.58 -7.15
C LEU A 8 33.19 -17.55 -8.02
N LEU A 9 33.93 -16.87 -8.90
CA LEU A 9 33.40 -15.88 -9.84
C LEU A 9 32.39 -16.51 -10.83
N GLU A 10 32.69 -17.69 -11.37
CA GLU A 10 31.77 -18.44 -12.23
C GLU A 10 30.48 -18.83 -11.50
N ARG A 11 30.59 -19.32 -10.25
CA ARG A 11 29.42 -19.60 -9.41
C ARG A 11 28.61 -18.35 -9.12
N GLN A 12 29.27 -17.23 -8.83
CA GLN A 12 28.60 -15.97 -8.53
C GLN A 12 27.86 -15.43 -9.76
N ALA A 13 28.47 -15.53 -10.95
CA ALA A 13 27.84 -15.18 -12.22
C ALA A 13 26.59 -16.05 -12.49
N LYS A 14 26.71 -17.36 -12.27
CA LYS A 14 25.60 -18.32 -12.46
C LYS A 14 24.44 -18.11 -11.47
N LEU A 15 24.76 -17.72 -10.23
CA LEU A 15 23.73 -17.38 -9.23
C LEU A 15 23.04 -16.06 -9.57
N ARG A 16 23.78 -15.06 -10.07
CA ARG A 16 23.19 -13.79 -10.52
C ARG A 16 22.27 -13.96 -11.71
N SER A 17 22.63 -14.79 -12.70
CA SER A 17 21.75 -15.05 -13.85
C SER A 17 20.47 -15.75 -13.44
N ARG A 18 20.55 -16.78 -12.58
CA ARG A 18 19.36 -17.44 -12.03
C ARG A 18 18.49 -16.50 -11.22
N ALA A 19 19.09 -15.66 -10.37
CA ALA A 19 18.34 -14.68 -9.59
C ALA A 19 17.66 -13.63 -10.49
N ALA A 20 18.24 -13.28 -11.64
CA ALA A 20 17.62 -12.38 -12.61
C ALA A 20 16.41 -13.04 -13.29
N GLU A 21 16.54 -14.29 -13.75
CA GLU A 21 15.43 -15.06 -14.31
C GLU A 21 14.28 -15.26 -13.31
N GLU A 22 14.61 -15.56 -12.05
CA GLU A 22 13.62 -15.73 -10.98
C GLU A 22 12.87 -14.41 -10.73
N ARG A 23 13.59 -13.28 -10.69
CA ARG A 23 12.99 -11.94 -10.54
C ARG A 23 12.11 -11.57 -11.71
N GLU A 24 12.48 -11.95 -12.92
CA GLU A 24 11.68 -11.70 -14.11
C GLU A 24 10.36 -12.49 -14.07
N ARG A 25 10.43 -13.79 -13.76
CA ARG A 25 9.22 -14.63 -13.54
C ARG A 25 8.33 -14.08 -12.42
N MET A 26 8.94 -13.67 -11.32
CA MET A 26 8.22 -13.09 -10.18
C MET A 26 7.62 -11.73 -10.53
N SER A 27 8.31 -10.91 -11.33
CA SER A 27 7.80 -9.64 -11.82
C SER A 27 6.61 -9.82 -12.76
N HIS A 28 6.62 -10.85 -13.61
CA HIS A 28 5.46 -11.21 -14.44
C HIS A 28 4.27 -11.69 -13.60
N ALA A 29 4.51 -12.47 -12.55
CA ALA A 29 3.46 -12.93 -11.63
C ALA A 29 2.88 -11.79 -10.77
N VAL A 30 3.70 -10.80 -10.41
CA VAL A 30 3.33 -9.67 -9.52
C VAL A 30 2.92 -8.41 -10.31
N ALA A 31 3.23 -8.31 -11.60
CA ALA A 31 2.80 -7.24 -12.50
C ALA A 31 1.29 -6.90 -12.39
N PRO A 32 0.36 -7.87 -12.37
CA PRO A 32 -1.07 -7.55 -12.22
C PRO A 32 -1.42 -7.01 -10.81
N LEU A 33 -0.61 -7.29 -9.80
CA LEU A 33 -0.78 -6.81 -8.42
C LEU A 33 -0.09 -5.46 -8.15
N GLN A 34 0.86 -5.08 -8.99
CA GLN A 34 1.60 -3.82 -8.93
C GLN A 34 0.70 -2.57 -8.81
N PRO A 35 -0.42 -2.42 -9.55
CA PRO A 35 -1.32 -1.29 -9.37
C PRO A 35 -1.94 -1.24 -7.95
N TYR A 36 -2.30 -2.39 -7.38
CA TYR A 36 -2.85 -2.45 -6.02
C TYR A 36 -1.80 -2.16 -4.95
N VAL A 37 -0.58 -2.68 -5.11
CA VAL A 37 0.53 -2.42 -4.20
C VAL A 37 0.92 -0.95 -4.22
N THR A 38 0.98 -0.33 -5.40
CA THR A 38 1.27 1.10 -5.54
C THR A 38 0.15 1.98 -4.97
N LEU A 39 -1.12 1.63 -5.20
CA LEU A 39 -2.27 2.31 -4.58
C LEU A 39 -2.20 2.25 -3.05
N THR A 40 -1.95 1.07 -2.48
CA THR A 40 -1.84 0.89 -1.02
C THR A 40 -0.67 1.69 -0.46
N GLY A 41 0.49 1.67 -1.13
CA GLY A 41 1.65 2.45 -0.74
C GLY A 41 1.45 3.97 -0.84
N ARG A 42 0.63 4.44 -1.80
CA ARG A 42 0.25 5.85 -1.92
C ARG A 42 -0.72 6.26 -0.82
N ALA A 43 -1.73 5.42 -0.53
CA ALA A 43 -2.67 5.63 0.55
C ALA A 43 -1.98 5.70 1.92
N LEU A 44 -1.00 4.83 2.18
CA LEU A 44 -0.20 4.85 3.41
C LEU A 44 0.65 6.12 3.54
N ARG A 45 1.28 6.57 2.44
CA ARG A 45 2.05 7.82 2.44
C ARG A 45 1.18 9.05 2.68
N LEU A 46 0.03 9.12 2.02
CA LEU A 46 -0.95 10.20 2.25
C LEU A 46 -1.47 10.16 3.69
N GLY A 47 -1.81 8.97 4.21
CA GLY A 47 -2.22 8.83 5.60
C GLY A 47 -1.16 9.28 6.60
N ARG A 48 0.12 8.98 6.32
CA ARG A 48 1.24 9.41 7.17
C ARG A 48 1.45 10.93 7.11
N ALA A 49 1.36 11.55 5.94
CA ALA A 49 1.44 13.00 5.77
C ALA A 49 0.26 13.74 6.43
N VAL A 50 -0.94 13.17 6.34
CA VAL A 50 -2.14 13.66 7.04
C VAL A 50 -1.96 13.56 8.56
N SER A 51 -1.33 12.48 9.05
CA SER A 51 -1.08 12.28 10.48
C SER A 51 0.02 13.19 11.03
N SER A 52 0.96 13.65 10.21
CA SER A 52 2.02 14.56 10.64
C SER A 52 1.57 16.03 10.65
N HIS A 53 0.53 16.36 9.89
CA HIS A 53 0.02 17.74 9.71
C HIS A 53 -1.51 17.79 9.86
N PRO A 54 -2.05 17.47 11.05
CA PRO A 54 -3.49 17.49 11.28
C PRO A 54 -4.08 18.89 11.07
N GLU A 55 -3.37 19.96 11.45
CA GLU A 55 -3.83 21.35 11.33
C GLU A 55 -4.15 21.76 9.89
N TRP A 56 -3.30 21.38 8.94
CA TRP A 56 -3.50 21.69 7.52
C TRP A 56 -4.67 20.93 6.91
N VAL A 57 -4.93 19.72 7.41
CA VAL A 57 -6.06 18.89 6.97
C VAL A 57 -7.38 19.50 7.43
N PHE A 58 -7.45 19.96 8.68
CA PHE A 58 -8.62 20.66 9.20
C PHE A 58 -8.85 21.99 8.51
N LEU A 59 -7.79 22.79 8.29
CA LEU A 59 -7.88 24.06 7.57
C LEU A 59 -8.32 23.86 6.11
N GLY A 60 -7.76 22.87 5.42
CA GLY A 60 -8.18 22.52 4.05
C GLY A 60 -9.63 22.05 3.98
N ALA A 61 -10.06 21.21 4.94
CA ALA A 61 -11.45 20.77 5.03
C ALA A 61 -12.41 21.93 5.33
N ALA A 62 -12.04 22.84 6.23
CA ALA A 62 -12.82 24.03 6.57
C ALA A 62 -12.92 24.98 5.38
N ALA A 63 -11.83 25.24 4.67
CA ALA A 63 -11.83 26.05 3.46
C ALA A 63 -12.75 25.46 2.38
N VAL A 64 -12.70 24.13 2.15
CA VAL A 64 -13.60 23.46 1.20
C VAL A 64 -15.06 23.53 1.65
N ALA A 65 -15.33 23.45 2.96
CA ALA A 65 -16.69 23.60 3.50
C ALA A 65 -17.25 25.00 3.28
N ILE A 66 -16.41 26.04 3.42
CA ILE A 66 -16.81 27.45 3.23
C ILE A 66 -16.99 27.76 1.74
N PHE A 67 -16.03 27.39 0.89
CA PHE A 67 -16.05 27.73 -0.54
C PHE A 67 -16.99 26.83 -1.37
N LYS A 68 -17.15 25.55 -0.99
CA LYS A 68 -17.95 24.56 -1.72
C LYS A 68 -18.71 23.64 -0.75
N PRO A 69 -19.75 24.13 -0.06
CA PRO A 69 -20.49 23.38 0.95
C PRO A 69 -21.13 22.09 0.40
N ARG A 70 -21.67 22.13 -0.84
CA ARG A 70 -22.22 20.93 -1.50
C ARG A 70 -21.16 19.85 -1.74
N MET A 71 -19.93 20.24 -2.04
CA MET A 71 -18.83 19.30 -2.27
C MET A 71 -18.32 18.73 -0.94
N ALA A 72 -18.24 19.56 0.10
CA ALA A 72 -17.91 19.13 1.46
C ALA A 72 -18.95 18.13 2.00
N LEU A 73 -20.24 18.37 1.81
CA LEU A 73 -21.31 17.45 2.20
C LEU A 73 -21.21 16.11 1.46
N ARG A 74 -20.99 16.13 0.15
CA ARG A 74 -20.80 14.90 -0.65
C ARG A 74 -19.53 14.14 -0.23
N ALA A 75 -18.44 14.84 0.02
CA ALA A 75 -17.19 14.25 0.48
C ALA A 75 -17.35 13.66 1.89
N GLY A 76 -17.97 14.39 2.81
CA GLY A 76 -18.30 13.93 4.16
C GLY A 76 -19.21 12.72 4.16
N GLY A 77 -20.24 12.70 3.32
CA GLY A 77 -21.13 11.55 3.16
C GLY A 77 -20.41 10.30 2.63
N ARG A 78 -19.51 10.47 1.64
CA ARG A 78 -18.66 9.37 1.14
C ARG A 78 -17.69 8.88 2.20
N LEU A 79 -17.02 9.78 2.91
CA LEU A 79 -16.12 9.44 4.03
C LEU A 79 -16.86 8.68 5.13
N TRP A 80 -18.08 9.10 5.47
CA TRP A 80 -18.92 8.43 6.46
C TRP A 80 -19.35 7.03 5.99
N ALA A 81 -19.73 6.88 4.73
CA ALA A 81 -20.08 5.58 4.15
C ALA A 81 -18.87 4.62 4.15
N VAL A 82 -17.68 5.10 3.75
CA VAL A 82 -16.43 4.35 3.79
C VAL A 82 -16.05 3.97 5.22
N TRP A 83 -16.20 4.88 6.17
CA TRP A 83 -15.95 4.59 7.58
C TRP A 83 -16.90 3.53 8.13
N ARG A 84 -18.19 3.59 7.76
CA ARG A 84 -19.20 2.62 8.17
C ARG A 84 -18.91 1.23 7.59
N THR A 85 -18.52 1.13 6.32
CA THR A 85 -18.14 -0.15 5.70
C THR A 85 -16.89 -0.71 6.35
N LEU A 86 -15.83 0.09 6.55
CA LEU A 86 -14.62 -0.33 7.27
C LEU A 86 -14.91 -0.80 8.70
N ARG A 87 -15.80 -0.12 9.43
CA ARG A 87 -16.21 -0.52 10.79
C ARG A 87 -16.95 -1.85 10.79
N SER A 88 -17.83 -2.07 9.81
CA SER A 88 -18.53 -3.34 9.61
C SER A 88 -17.54 -4.46 9.28
N THR A 89 -16.66 -4.25 8.31
CA THR A 89 -15.62 -5.21 7.91
C THR A 89 -14.69 -5.56 9.08
N ARG A 90 -14.29 -4.58 9.91
CA ARG A 90 -13.52 -4.83 11.14
C ARG A 90 -14.29 -5.63 12.20
N ARG A 91 -15.62 -5.56 12.21
CA ARG A 91 -16.46 -6.38 13.09
C ARG A 91 -16.51 -7.83 12.58
N TYR A 92 -16.67 -8.01 11.27
CA TYR A 92 -16.61 -9.32 10.63
C TYR A 92 -15.23 -9.98 10.76
N LEU A 93 -14.14 -9.25 10.51
CA LEU A 93 -12.78 -9.77 10.70
C LEU A 93 -12.54 -10.23 12.14
N ARG A 94 -12.99 -9.44 13.14
CA ARG A 94 -12.88 -9.83 14.56
C ARG A 94 -13.79 -10.98 14.96
N ALA A 95 -14.90 -11.20 14.26
CA ALA A 95 -15.77 -12.35 14.47
C ALA A 95 -15.15 -13.61 13.82
N PHE A 96 -14.63 -13.47 12.61
CA PHE A 96 -13.94 -14.54 11.88
C PHE A 96 -12.71 -15.04 12.66
N TRP A 97 -11.87 -14.13 13.17
CA TRP A 97 -10.69 -14.48 13.97
C TRP A 97 -11.03 -15.16 15.31
N ARG A 98 -12.25 -14.97 15.83
CA ARG A 98 -12.74 -15.65 17.04
C ARG A 98 -13.23 -17.08 16.76
N TRP A 99 -13.50 -17.42 15.51
CA TRP A 99 -14.01 -18.73 15.10
C TRP A 99 -12.88 -19.68 14.68
N THR A 100 -11.70 -19.13 14.37
CA THR A 100 -10.48 -19.88 13.99
C THR A 100 -9.53 -20.16 15.16
N ARG A 101 -9.98 -19.95 16.40
CA ARG A 101 -9.24 -20.23 17.64
C ARG A 101 -10.08 -21.16 18.52
#